data_AF-A0A5C8BI84-F1
#
_entry.id   AF-A0A5C8BI84-F1
#
_cell.length_a   1.000
_cell.length_b   1.000
_cell.length_c   1.000
_cell.angle_alpha   90.00
_cell.angle_beta   90.00
_cell.angle_gamma   90.00
#
_symmetry.space_group_name_H-M   'P 1'
#
loop_
_entity.id
_entity.type
_entity.pdbx_description
1 polymer ?
#
loop_
_entity_poly.entity_id
_entity_poly.type
_entity_poly.pdbx_seq_one_letter_code
_entity_poly.pdbx_strand_id
1 'polypeptide(L)'
;LGECLIFGALISPTDAIAVLGTFKSIKNPPIRLKTLITGEGLFNDAGAILMLVILSQVVYENVHLTVGHVAESLLVETGGGILWGVLVGMFTSWFIKRSRSPEVATMISIAASSCGYVIANHLHVSGVITMVVAGLIIGGYSKKAHFSEESTLVLNNFWELIDEILNGFLFVLIGLAMLNIHVDNSAITIGLVCIIIVFVARLLSILVPDFILGQILRRRASFSLSKSTLLAWGGIRGGLSIALALSIDGFPDGLVAITYVVVLSSILIQGGTFKWAIGKLAKE
;
A
#
# COMPACT_ATOMS: atom_id res chain seq x y z
N LEU A 1 -6.72 0.18 -24.14
CA LEU A 1 -7.49 0.82 -23.04
C LEU A 1 -7.45 -0.01 -21.76
N GLY A 2 -7.76 -1.32 -21.82
CA GLY A 2 -7.71 -2.22 -20.64
C GLY A 2 -6.36 -2.21 -19.92
N GLU A 3 -5.26 -2.41 -20.64
CA GLU A 3 -3.91 -2.36 -20.09
C GLU A 3 -3.54 -0.99 -19.49
N CYS A 4 -4.12 0.10 -20.01
CA CYS A 4 -3.94 1.44 -19.44
C CYS A 4 -4.66 1.60 -18.09
N LEU A 5 -5.82 0.94 -17.92
CA LEU A 5 -6.51 0.90 -16.63
C LEU A 5 -5.72 0.07 -15.62
N ILE A 6 -5.16 -1.07 -16.05
CA ILE A 6 -4.25 -1.89 -15.25
C ILE A 6 -3.02 -1.08 -14.83
N PHE A 7 -2.41 -0.35 -15.77
CA PHE A 7 -1.29 0.56 -15.48
C PHE A 7 -1.67 1.64 -14.44
N GLY A 8 -2.86 2.23 -14.56
CA GLY A 8 -3.38 3.17 -13.56
C GLY A 8 -3.54 2.54 -12.17
N ALA A 9 -4.04 1.31 -12.11
CA ALA A 9 -4.22 0.57 -10.86
C ALA A 9 -2.88 0.21 -10.21
N LEU A 10 -1.92 -0.34 -10.96
CA LEU A 10 -0.62 -0.75 -10.42
C LEU A 10 0.24 0.42 -9.95
N ILE A 11 0.04 1.63 -10.50
CA ILE A 11 0.80 2.84 -10.12
C ILE A 11 0.09 3.71 -9.09
N SER A 12 -1.12 3.31 -8.69
CA SER A 12 -1.89 3.95 -7.64
C SER A 12 -1.39 3.74 -6.19
N PRO A 13 -0.74 2.62 -5.80
CA PRO A 13 -0.25 2.46 -4.44
C PRO A 13 0.96 3.36 -4.17
N THR A 14 1.14 3.73 -2.91
CA THR A 14 2.25 4.58 -2.46
C THR A 14 3.03 3.88 -1.37
N ASP A 15 4.35 3.97 -1.45
CA ASP A 15 5.30 3.40 -0.51
C ASP A 15 5.48 4.27 0.73
N ALA A 16 4.81 3.87 1.81
CA ALA A 16 4.95 4.52 3.10
C ALA A 16 6.35 4.33 3.70
N ILE A 17 7.10 3.28 3.34
CA ILE A 17 8.38 2.94 3.97
C ILE A 17 9.45 3.97 3.60
N ALA A 18 9.52 4.37 2.32
CA ALA A 18 10.42 5.42 1.85
C ALA A 18 10.21 6.74 2.61
N VAL A 19 8.95 7.08 2.87
CA VAL A 19 8.56 8.26 3.65
C VAL A 19 8.91 8.10 5.14
N LEU A 20 8.60 6.95 5.72
CA LEU A 20 8.85 6.63 7.13
C LEU A 20 10.36 6.63 7.45
N GLY A 21 11.19 6.14 6.54
CA GLY A 21 12.65 6.25 6.63
C GLY A 21 13.11 7.70 6.71
N THR A 22 12.50 8.60 5.93
CA THR A 22 12.79 10.04 6.03
C THR A 22 12.40 10.61 7.39
N PHE A 23 11.25 10.20 7.95
CA PHE A 23 10.84 10.63 9.30
C PHE A 23 11.77 10.17 10.41
N LYS A 24 12.41 8.99 10.30
CA LYS A 24 13.43 8.53 11.26
C LYS A 24 14.61 9.53 11.36
N SER A 25 14.88 10.31 10.30
CA SER A 25 15.97 11.30 10.24
C SER A 25 15.62 12.73 10.72
N ILE A 26 14.36 12.98 11.09
CA ILE A 26 13.84 14.31 11.47
C ILE A 26 13.56 14.31 12.98
N LYS A 27 14.02 15.34 13.71
CA LYS A 27 13.81 15.44 15.17
C LYS A 27 12.33 15.49 15.55
N ASN A 28 11.54 16.31 14.86
CA ASN A 28 10.11 16.52 15.14
C ASN A 28 9.27 16.26 13.88
N PRO A 29 9.02 14.98 13.52
CA PRO A 29 8.18 14.66 12.39
C PRO A 29 6.71 14.99 12.73
N PRO A 30 5.92 15.52 11.77
CA PRO A 30 4.50 15.75 11.97
C PRO A 30 3.76 14.42 12.18
N ILE A 31 3.47 14.08 13.46
CA ILE A 31 2.88 12.79 13.86
C ILE A 31 1.60 12.47 13.08
N ARG A 32 0.74 13.48 12.89
CA ARG A 32 -0.50 13.33 12.13
C ARG A 32 -0.26 12.95 10.66
N LEU A 33 0.75 13.53 10.03
CA LEU A 33 1.13 13.20 8.65
C LEU A 33 1.68 11.77 8.57
N LYS A 34 2.53 11.39 9.53
CA LYS A 34 3.03 10.01 9.65
C LYS A 34 1.88 9.01 9.75
N THR A 35 0.92 9.24 10.66
CA THR A 35 -0.24 8.36 10.82
C THR A 35 -1.12 8.29 9.58
N LEU A 36 -1.35 9.42 8.89
CA LEU A 36 -2.14 9.45 7.66
C LEU A 36 -1.47 8.66 6.53
N ILE A 37 -0.18 8.88 6.29
CA ILE A 37 0.56 8.20 5.21
C ILE A 37 0.65 6.70 5.49
N THR A 38 0.94 6.28 6.72
CA THR A 38 0.98 4.85 7.07
C THR A 38 -0.39 4.19 6.96
N GLY A 39 -1.44 4.87 7.44
CA GLY A 39 -2.80 4.34 7.36
C GLY A 39 -3.28 4.23 5.91
N GLU A 40 -3.00 5.22 5.09
CA GLU A 40 -3.32 5.20 3.67
C GLU A 40 -2.53 4.12 2.90
N GLY A 41 -1.23 3.99 3.18
CA GLY A 41 -0.35 2.95 2.66
C GLY A 41 -0.99 1.57 2.73
N LEU A 42 -1.44 1.20 3.93
CA LEU A 42 -2.02 -0.11 4.22
C LEU A 42 -3.23 -0.46 3.34
N PHE A 43 -4.11 0.51 3.08
CA PHE A 43 -5.31 0.29 2.27
C PHE A 43 -5.04 0.44 0.77
N ASN A 44 -4.08 1.27 0.38
CA ASN A 44 -3.78 1.50 -1.03
C ASN A 44 -3.16 0.26 -1.68
N ASP A 45 -2.30 -0.48 -0.96
CA ASP A 45 -1.65 -1.69 -1.49
C ASP A 45 -2.70 -2.77 -1.72
N ALA A 46 -3.58 -2.96 -0.73
CA ALA A 46 -4.71 -3.87 -0.83
C ALA A 46 -5.66 -3.50 -1.97
N GLY A 47 -5.99 -2.21 -2.11
CA GLY A 47 -6.84 -1.72 -3.18
C GLY A 47 -6.22 -1.87 -4.56
N ALA A 48 -4.91 -1.62 -4.70
CA ALA A 48 -4.20 -1.76 -5.96
C ALA A 48 -4.17 -3.22 -6.42
N ILE A 49 -3.88 -4.16 -5.51
CA ILE A 49 -3.88 -5.60 -5.81
C ILE A 49 -5.29 -6.08 -6.17
N LEU A 50 -6.32 -5.67 -5.42
CA LEU A 50 -7.71 -6.00 -5.72
C LEU A 50 -8.11 -5.50 -7.12
N MET A 51 -7.81 -4.24 -7.43
CA MET A 51 -8.09 -3.66 -8.74
C MET A 51 -7.32 -4.38 -9.85
N LEU A 52 -6.08 -4.81 -9.57
CA LEU A 52 -5.28 -5.59 -10.52
C LEU A 52 -5.97 -6.91 -10.87
N VAL A 53 -6.39 -7.68 -9.87
CA VAL A 53 -7.07 -8.98 -10.04
C VAL A 53 -8.35 -8.82 -10.86
N ILE A 54 -9.19 -7.83 -10.51
CA ILE A 54 -10.44 -7.58 -11.22
C ILE A 54 -10.15 -7.16 -12.67
N LEU A 55 -9.23 -6.23 -12.88
CA LEU A 55 -8.92 -5.74 -14.23
C LEU A 55 -8.20 -6.79 -15.08
N SER A 56 -7.37 -7.65 -14.50
CA SER A 56 -6.68 -8.72 -15.23
C SER A 56 -7.66 -9.76 -15.74
N GLN A 57 -8.63 -10.18 -14.92
CA GLN A 57 -9.71 -11.09 -15.35
C GLN A 57 -10.47 -10.51 -16.55
N VAL A 58 -10.71 -9.21 -16.53
CA VAL A 58 -11.45 -8.53 -17.61
C VAL A 58 -10.64 -8.45 -18.90
N VAL A 59 -9.38 -8.05 -18.78
CA VAL A 59 -8.53 -7.76 -19.94
C VAL A 59 -8.02 -9.04 -20.59
N TYR A 60 -7.65 -10.04 -19.79
CA TYR A 60 -6.99 -11.25 -20.28
C TYR A 60 -7.90 -12.48 -20.33
N GLU A 61 -8.95 -12.56 -19.50
CA GLU A 61 -9.86 -13.72 -19.49
C GLU A 61 -11.18 -13.45 -20.27
N ASN A 62 -11.28 -12.30 -20.96
CA ASN A 62 -12.43 -11.89 -21.77
C ASN A 62 -13.77 -11.89 -21.01
N VAL A 63 -13.73 -11.63 -19.70
CA VAL A 63 -14.94 -11.52 -18.88
C VAL A 63 -15.69 -10.24 -19.26
N HIS A 64 -16.93 -10.37 -19.73
CA HIS A 64 -17.78 -9.21 -20.01
C HIS A 64 -18.13 -8.46 -18.72
N LEU A 65 -17.56 -7.27 -18.55
CA LEU A 65 -17.90 -6.41 -17.43
C LEU A 65 -19.32 -5.87 -17.55
N THR A 66 -20.22 -6.44 -16.76
CA THR A 66 -21.42 -5.72 -16.35
C THR A 66 -21.13 -4.99 -15.04
N VAL A 67 -21.75 -3.82 -14.84
CA VAL A 67 -21.65 -3.07 -13.56
C VAL A 67 -22.06 -3.97 -12.38
N GLY A 68 -23.04 -4.86 -12.60
CA GLY A 68 -23.47 -5.85 -11.61
C GLY A 68 -22.35 -6.81 -11.23
N HIS A 69 -21.63 -7.37 -12.20
CA HIS A 69 -20.52 -8.30 -11.94
C HIS A 69 -19.36 -7.61 -11.19
N VAL A 70 -18.98 -6.39 -11.58
CA VAL A 70 -17.94 -5.63 -10.85
C VAL A 70 -18.36 -5.38 -9.40
N ALA A 71 -19.60 -4.97 -9.19
CA ALA A 71 -20.12 -4.69 -7.85
C ALA A 71 -20.16 -5.96 -7.00
N GLU A 72 -20.58 -7.09 -7.58
CA GLU A 72 -20.60 -8.39 -6.92
C GLU A 72 -19.18 -8.85 -6.55
N SER A 73 -18.24 -8.85 -7.51
CA SER A 73 -16.85 -9.25 -7.26
C SER A 73 -16.20 -8.35 -6.19
N LEU A 74 -16.41 -7.04 -6.24
CA LEU A 74 -15.92 -6.14 -5.20
C LEU A 74 -16.53 -6.46 -3.83
N LEU A 75 -17.83 -6.73 -3.75
CA LEU A 75 -18.50 -7.07 -2.51
C LEU A 75 -18.02 -8.40 -1.93
N VAL A 76 -17.85 -9.42 -2.77
CA VAL A 76 -17.37 -10.74 -2.36
C VAL A 76 -15.91 -10.66 -1.92
N GLU A 77 -15.03 -10.07 -2.73
CA GLU A 77 -13.60 -10.00 -2.42
C GLU A 77 -13.31 -9.10 -1.21
N THR A 78 -13.91 -7.91 -1.17
CA THR A 78 -13.71 -6.95 -0.08
C THR A 78 -14.47 -7.37 1.16
N GLY A 79 -15.77 -7.66 1.03
CA GLY A 79 -16.62 -8.02 2.16
C GLY A 79 -16.22 -9.37 2.76
N GLY A 80 -15.97 -10.37 1.92
CA GLY A 80 -15.46 -11.67 2.35
C GLY A 80 -14.07 -11.56 2.99
N GLY A 81 -13.18 -10.75 2.41
CA GLY A 81 -11.85 -10.48 2.98
C GLY A 81 -11.93 -9.80 4.35
N ILE A 82 -12.84 -8.84 4.53
CA ILE A 82 -13.08 -8.20 5.83
C ILE A 82 -13.62 -9.22 6.84
N LEU A 83 -14.64 -10.00 6.47
CA LEU A 83 -15.23 -10.98 7.38
C LEU A 83 -14.21 -12.04 7.81
N TRP A 84 -13.47 -12.59 6.86
CA TRP A 84 -12.44 -13.57 7.13
C TRP A 84 -11.29 -12.96 7.94
N GLY A 85 -10.85 -11.74 7.62
CA GLY A 85 -9.84 -11.00 8.37
C GLY A 85 -10.25 -10.73 9.82
N VAL A 86 -11.53 -10.43 10.05
CA VAL A 86 -12.10 -10.30 11.40
C VAL A 86 -11.99 -11.62 12.16
N LEU A 87 -12.39 -12.73 11.55
CA LEU A 87 -12.29 -14.06 12.15
C LEU A 87 -10.84 -14.41 12.50
N VAL A 88 -9.93 -14.32 11.53
CA VAL A 88 -8.50 -14.60 11.72
C VAL A 88 -7.93 -13.70 12.82
N GLY A 89 -8.16 -12.39 12.76
CA GLY A 89 -7.66 -11.45 13.76
C GLY A 89 -8.17 -11.73 15.18
N MET A 90 -9.45 -12.07 15.33
CA MET A 90 -10.03 -12.42 16.63
C MET A 90 -9.47 -13.74 17.17
N PHE A 91 -9.42 -14.79 16.35
CA PHE A 91 -8.87 -16.09 16.77
C PHE A 91 -7.40 -15.96 17.16
N THR A 92 -6.58 -15.32 16.32
CA THR A 92 -5.17 -15.07 16.59
C THR A 92 -4.98 -14.29 17.88
N SER A 93 -5.74 -13.21 18.08
CA SER A 93 -5.66 -12.43 19.32
C SER A 93 -6.06 -13.24 20.55
N TRP A 94 -7.06 -14.12 20.42
CA TRP A 94 -7.49 -15.02 21.50
C TRP A 94 -6.38 -16.02 21.87
N PHE A 95 -5.74 -16.65 20.89
CA PHE A 95 -4.63 -17.57 21.11
C PHE A 95 -3.40 -16.86 21.70
N ILE A 96 -3.01 -15.70 21.15
CA ILE A 96 -1.88 -14.91 21.67
C ILE A 96 -2.13 -14.51 23.13
N LYS A 97 -3.34 -14.03 23.46
CA LYS A 97 -3.70 -13.68 24.84
C LYS A 97 -3.59 -14.85 25.81
N ARG A 98 -3.80 -16.09 25.34
CA ARG A 98 -3.71 -17.29 26.17
C ARG A 98 -2.29 -17.84 26.25
N SER A 99 -1.46 -17.53 25.26
CA SER A 99 -0.04 -17.90 25.26
C SER A 99 0.68 -17.20 26.41
N ARG A 100 1.61 -17.91 27.04
CA ARG A 100 2.44 -17.39 28.15
C ARG A 100 3.87 -17.05 27.72
N SER A 101 4.24 -17.35 26.47
CA SER A 101 5.60 -17.16 25.93
C SER A 101 5.54 -16.28 24.68
N PRO A 102 6.42 -15.27 24.57
CA PRO A 102 6.54 -14.41 23.39
C PRO A 102 6.83 -15.18 22.09
N GLU A 103 7.59 -16.28 22.18
CA GLU A 103 7.94 -17.13 21.05
C GLU A 103 6.69 -17.82 20.47
N VAL A 104 5.84 -18.35 21.35
CA VAL A 104 4.56 -18.97 20.94
C VAL A 104 3.64 -17.93 20.31
N ALA A 105 3.55 -16.73 20.89
CA ALA A 105 2.78 -15.62 20.30
C ALA A 105 3.27 -15.29 18.88
N THR A 106 4.59 -15.27 18.68
CA THR A 106 5.21 -15.02 17.37
C THR A 106 4.87 -16.13 16.38
N MET A 107 5.01 -17.40 16.77
CA MET A 107 4.61 -18.54 15.92
C MET A 107 3.14 -18.51 15.53
N ILE A 108 2.25 -18.15 16.46
CA ILE A 108 0.81 -17.97 16.18
C ILE A 108 0.61 -16.86 15.16
N SER A 109 1.32 -15.74 15.27
CA SER A 109 1.21 -14.62 14.32
C SER A 109 1.69 -15.01 12.91
N ILE A 110 2.77 -15.79 12.80
CA ILE A 110 3.26 -16.32 11.51
C ILE A 110 2.21 -17.26 10.92
N ALA A 111 1.70 -18.21 11.69
CA ALA A 111 0.66 -19.13 11.25
C ALA A 111 -0.60 -18.38 10.78
N ALA A 112 -1.00 -17.33 11.50
CA ALA A 112 -2.13 -16.49 11.10
C ALA A 112 -1.88 -15.78 9.77
N SER A 113 -0.69 -15.22 9.56
CA SER A 113 -0.34 -14.54 8.31
C SER A 113 -0.31 -15.50 7.12
N SER A 114 0.30 -16.67 7.26
CA SER A 114 0.44 -17.64 6.17
C SER A 114 -0.86 -18.39 5.90
N CYS A 115 -1.44 -19.03 6.93
CA CYS A 115 -2.66 -19.82 6.76
C CYS A 115 -3.87 -18.92 6.48
N GLY A 116 -3.97 -17.78 7.15
CA GLY A 116 -5.07 -16.85 6.94
C GLY A 116 -5.12 -16.33 5.50
N TYR A 117 -3.95 -16.00 4.92
CA TYR A 117 -3.84 -15.57 3.53
C TYR A 117 -4.16 -16.70 2.53
N VAL A 118 -3.58 -17.89 2.72
CA VAL A 118 -3.82 -19.03 1.81
C VAL A 118 -5.28 -19.46 1.83
N ILE A 119 -5.91 -19.53 3.00
CA ILE A 119 -7.33 -19.86 3.12
C ILE A 119 -8.20 -18.78 2.46
N ALA A 120 -7.85 -17.50 2.61
CA ALA A 120 -8.56 -16.42 1.93
C ALA A 120 -8.61 -16.64 0.40
N ASN A 121 -7.48 -16.99 -0.20
CA ASN A 121 -7.40 -17.26 -1.64
C ASN A 121 -8.25 -18.47 -2.04
N HIS A 122 -8.27 -19.54 -1.23
CA HIS A 122 -9.15 -20.69 -1.47
C HIS A 122 -10.64 -20.37 -1.32
N LEU A 123 -10.98 -19.38 -0.50
CA LEU A 123 -12.34 -18.87 -0.36
C LEU A 123 -12.71 -17.86 -1.46
N HIS A 124 -11.80 -17.57 -2.40
CA HIS A 124 -11.97 -16.55 -3.43
C HIS A 124 -12.26 -15.15 -2.86
N VAL A 125 -11.62 -14.83 -1.73
CA VAL A 125 -11.70 -13.49 -1.12
C VAL A 125 -10.31 -12.85 -1.07
N SER A 126 -10.25 -11.52 -0.92
CA SER A 126 -8.96 -10.82 -0.95
C SER A 126 -8.09 -11.19 0.26
N GLY A 127 -7.02 -11.95 0.02
CA GLY A 127 -6.03 -12.29 1.04
C GLY A 127 -5.33 -11.06 1.63
N VAL A 128 -5.08 -10.03 0.81
CA VAL A 128 -4.42 -8.80 1.28
C VAL A 128 -5.34 -8.04 2.24
N ILE A 129 -6.61 -7.83 1.89
CA ILE A 129 -7.59 -7.18 2.78
C ILE A 129 -7.77 -7.99 4.05
N THR A 130 -7.81 -9.32 3.94
CA THR A 130 -7.87 -10.22 5.11
C THR A 130 -6.73 -9.93 6.08
N MET A 131 -5.48 -9.85 5.59
CA MET A 131 -4.31 -9.63 6.44
C MET A 131 -4.26 -8.21 7.01
N VAL A 132 -4.69 -7.20 6.25
CA VAL A 132 -4.84 -5.82 6.73
C VAL A 132 -5.80 -5.78 7.93
N VAL A 133 -6.98 -6.38 7.78
CA VAL A 133 -8.01 -6.38 8.83
C VAL A 133 -7.55 -7.19 10.05
N ALA A 134 -6.97 -8.37 9.83
CA ALA A 134 -6.43 -9.20 10.90
C ALA A 134 -5.33 -8.45 11.69
N GLY A 135 -4.39 -7.81 10.99
CA GLY A 135 -3.31 -7.03 11.59
C GLY A 135 -3.82 -5.83 12.40
N LEU A 136 -4.82 -5.10 11.90
CA LEU A 136 -5.46 -4.01 12.63
C LEU A 136 -6.12 -4.48 13.93
N ILE A 137 -6.77 -5.65 13.92
CA ILE A 137 -7.39 -6.24 15.11
C ILE A 137 -6.32 -6.67 16.12
N ILE A 138 -5.31 -7.43 15.67
CA ILE A 138 -4.22 -7.91 16.54
C ILE A 138 -3.47 -6.73 17.16
N GLY A 139 -3.10 -5.73 16.37
CA GLY A 139 -2.46 -4.51 16.86
C GLY A 139 -3.34 -3.69 17.80
N GLY A 140 -4.65 -3.67 17.56
CA GLY A 140 -5.63 -3.05 18.46
C GLY A 140 -5.72 -3.74 19.83
N TYR A 141 -5.66 -5.08 19.86
CA TYR A 141 -5.65 -5.87 21.09
C TYR A 141 -4.35 -5.68 21.88
N SER A 142 -3.21 -5.65 21.19
CA SER A 142 -1.90 -5.37 21.80
C SER A 142 -1.91 -4.05 22.58
N LYS A 143 -2.45 -2.98 21.98
CA LYS A 143 -2.52 -1.64 22.62
C LYS A 143 -3.46 -1.55 23.83
N LYS A 144 -4.46 -2.43 23.95
CA LYS A 144 -5.40 -2.45 25.08
C LYS A 144 -4.89 -3.25 26.29
N ALA A 145 -3.57 -3.50 26.37
CA ALA A 145 -2.93 -4.32 27.38
C ALA A 145 -3.53 -5.73 27.52
N HIS A 146 -4.06 -6.29 26.42
CA HIS A 146 -4.53 -7.68 26.39
C HIS A 146 -3.40 -8.68 26.23
N PHE A 147 -2.25 -8.25 25.69
CA PHE A 147 -1.02 -9.04 25.59
C PHE A 147 -0.02 -8.56 26.64
N SER A 148 0.93 -9.41 27.03
CA SER A 148 2.04 -8.96 27.88
C SER A 148 2.92 -7.95 27.14
N GLU A 149 3.59 -7.08 27.88
CA GLU A 149 4.53 -6.10 27.31
C GLU A 149 5.67 -6.79 26.55
N GLU A 150 6.19 -7.88 27.12
CA GLU A 150 7.25 -8.69 26.50
C GLU A 150 6.78 -9.31 25.18
N SER A 151 5.60 -9.94 25.15
CA SER A 151 5.06 -10.50 23.90
C SER A 151 4.79 -9.42 22.86
N THR A 152 4.31 -8.25 23.28
CA THR A 152 4.09 -7.11 22.38
C THR A 152 5.41 -6.62 21.78
N LEU A 153 6.45 -6.48 22.60
CA LEU A 153 7.77 -6.04 22.15
C LEU A 153 8.37 -7.03 21.16
N VAL A 154 8.38 -8.32 21.49
CA VAL A 154 8.94 -9.38 20.62
C VAL A 154 8.15 -9.47 19.31
N LEU A 155 6.82 -9.43 19.35
CA LEU A 155 5.99 -9.44 18.14
C LEU A 155 6.30 -8.24 17.24
N ASN A 156 6.35 -7.03 17.79
CA ASN A 156 6.62 -5.83 17.00
C ASN A 156 8.03 -5.87 16.39
N ASN A 157 9.04 -6.25 17.17
CA ASN A 157 10.42 -6.35 16.68
C ASN A 157 10.56 -7.42 15.59
N PHE A 158 9.88 -8.55 15.76
CA PHE A 158 9.87 -9.62 14.76
C PHE A 158 9.27 -9.12 13.44
N TRP A 159 8.09 -8.50 13.48
CA TRP A 159 7.43 -8.01 12.27
C TRP A 159 8.16 -6.80 11.64
N GLU A 160 8.79 -5.91 12.43
CA GLU A 160 9.66 -4.86 11.89
C GLU A 160 10.87 -5.46 11.17
N LEU A 161 11.51 -6.48 11.75
CA LEU A 161 12.63 -7.16 11.10
C LEU A 161 12.21 -7.87 9.80
N ILE A 162 11.07 -8.57 9.82
CA ILE A 162 10.53 -9.24 8.63
C ILE A 162 10.19 -8.22 7.54
N ASP A 163 9.56 -7.09 7.90
CA ASP A 163 9.28 -5.98 6.97
C ASP A 163 10.58 -5.43 6.36
N GLU A 164 11.61 -5.15 7.16
CA GLU A 164 12.89 -4.66 6.67
C GLU A 164 13.58 -5.67 5.72
N ILE A 165 13.55 -6.97 6.06
CA ILE A 165 14.11 -8.03 5.23
C ILE A 165 13.36 -8.14 3.90
N LEU A 166 12.04 -8.27 3.92
CA LEU A 166 11.22 -8.45 2.70
C LEU A 166 11.32 -7.23 1.78
N ASN A 167 11.36 -6.02 2.32
CA ASN A 167 11.57 -4.82 1.51
C ASN A 167 12.98 -4.78 0.91
N GLY A 168 14.01 -5.16 1.67
CA GLY A 168 15.37 -5.31 1.14
C GLY A 168 15.43 -6.28 -0.05
N PHE A 169 14.80 -7.45 0.09
CA PHE A 169 14.67 -8.42 -1.00
C PHE A 169 13.89 -7.87 -2.19
N LEU A 170 12.76 -7.19 -1.96
CA LEU A 170 11.95 -6.59 -3.01
C LEU A 170 12.78 -5.62 -3.86
N PHE A 171 13.55 -4.72 -3.23
CA PHE A 171 14.39 -3.77 -3.96
C PHE A 171 15.53 -4.46 -4.74
N VAL A 172 16.13 -5.51 -4.20
CA VAL A 172 17.12 -6.32 -4.93
C VAL A 172 16.50 -6.98 -6.16
N LEU A 173 15.32 -7.60 -6.01
CA LEU A 173 14.61 -8.24 -7.12
C LEU A 173 14.22 -7.24 -8.21
N ILE A 174 13.76 -6.05 -7.82
CA ILE A 174 13.45 -4.97 -8.77
C ILE A 174 14.70 -4.51 -9.52
N GLY A 175 15.81 -4.32 -8.82
CA GLY A 175 17.09 -3.97 -9.44
C GLY A 175 17.56 -5.04 -10.43
N LEU A 176 17.40 -6.32 -10.07
CA LEU A 176 17.74 -7.44 -10.94
C LEU A 176 16.81 -7.52 -12.17
N ALA A 177 15.51 -7.37 -11.98
CA ALA A 177 14.52 -7.41 -13.07
C ALA A 177 14.74 -6.27 -14.08
N MET A 178 15.27 -5.12 -13.65
CA MET A 178 15.64 -4.02 -14.54
C MET A 178 16.64 -4.45 -15.63
N LEU A 179 17.55 -5.39 -15.35
CA LEU A 179 18.56 -5.83 -16.30
C LEU A 179 17.98 -6.52 -17.55
N ASN A 180 16.78 -7.08 -17.44
CA ASN A 180 16.10 -7.78 -18.53
C ASN A 180 15.07 -6.89 -19.26
N ILE A 181 14.85 -5.66 -18.80
CA ILE A 181 13.83 -4.78 -19.37
C ILE A 181 14.51 -3.81 -20.34
N HIS A 182 14.04 -3.82 -21.59
CA HIS A 182 14.51 -2.86 -22.58
C HIS A 182 13.86 -1.50 -22.34
N VAL A 183 14.63 -0.56 -21.81
CA VAL A 183 14.20 0.83 -21.61
C VAL A 183 14.74 1.67 -22.77
N ASP A 184 13.85 2.04 -23.69
CA ASP A 184 14.18 2.91 -24.81
C ASP A 184 13.89 4.39 -24.49
N ASN A 185 14.32 5.29 -25.38
CA ASN A 185 14.11 6.73 -25.20
C ASN A 185 12.61 7.10 -25.13
N SER A 186 11.74 6.31 -25.79
CA SER A 186 10.30 6.56 -25.75
C SER A 186 9.74 6.25 -24.36
N ALA A 187 10.08 5.10 -23.76
CA ALA A 187 9.68 4.73 -22.40
C ALA A 187 10.18 5.72 -21.36
N ILE A 188 11.41 6.24 -21.50
CA ILE A 188 11.94 7.29 -20.63
C ILE A 188 11.10 8.56 -20.73
N THR A 189 10.85 9.04 -21.95
CA THR A 189 10.10 10.27 -22.18
C THR A 189 8.67 10.15 -21.67
N ILE A 190 8.00 9.04 -22.00
CA ILE A 190 6.64 8.76 -21.54
C ILE A 190 6.61 8.60 -20.03
N GLY A 191 7.55 7.87 -19.43
CA GLY A 191 7.67 7.71 -17.98
C GLY A 191 7.85 9.03 -17.23
N LEU A 192 8.68 9.94 -17.75
CA LEU A 192 8.86 11.28 -17.19
C LEU A 192 7.60 12.15 -17.30
N VAL A 193 6.81 11.99 -18.35
CA VAL A 193 5.50 12.64 -18.46
C VAL A 193 4.51 11.98 -17.49
N CYS A 194 4.52 10.66 -17.38
CA CYS A 194 3.65 9.90 -16.50
C CYS A 194 3.86 10.26 -15.03
N ILE A 195 5.09 10.49 -14.54
CA ILE A 195 5.29 10.90 -13.14
C ILE A 195 4.62 12.25 -12.83
N ILE A 196 4.62 13.19 -13.80
CA ILE A 196 3.91 14.47 -13.65
C ILE A 196 2.41 14.23 -13.60
N ILE A 197 1.87 13.41 -14.51
CA ILE A 197 0.44 13.06 -14.54
C ILE A 197 0.02 12.37 -13.24
N VAL A 198 0.79 11.40 -12.77
CA VAL A 198 0.54 10.65 -11.53
C VAL A 198 0.59 11.60 -10.33
N PHE A 199 1.52 12.55 -10.29
CA PHE A 199 1.57 13.55 -9.23
C PHE A 199 0.36 14.49 -9.26
N VAL A 200 -0.05 14.98 -10.43
CA VAL A 200 -1.24 15.84 -10.57
C VAL A 200 -2.50 15.06 -10.18
N ALA A 201 -2.65 13.82 -10.64
CA ALA A 201 -3.77 12.97 -10.29
C ALA A 201 -3.86 12.75 -8.76
N ARG A 202 -2.70 12.51 -8.12
CA ARG A 202 -2.57 12.38 -6.66
C ARG A 202 -2.94 13.66 -5.92
N LEU A 203 -2.45 14.80 -6.42
CA LEU A 203 -2.75 16.10 -5.84
C LEU A 203 -4.25 16.40 -5.91
N LEU A 204 -4.89 16.13 -7.05
CA LEU A 204 -6.33 16.29 -7.23
C LEU A 204 -7.12 15.32 -6.36
N SER A 205 -6.70 14.06 -6.23
CA SER A 205 -7.40 13.06 -5.42
C SER A 205 -7.39 13.37 -3.93
N ILE A 206 -6.43 14.18 -3.46
CA ILE A 206 -6.36 14.67 -2.08
C ILE A 206 -7.05 16.04 -1.94
N LEU A 207 -6.74 16.99 -2.82
CA LEU A 207 -7.25 18.37 -2.72
C LEU A 207 -8.75 18.45 -2.90
N VAL A 208 -9.33 17.69 -3.84
CA VAL A 208 -10.76 17.77 -4.13
C VAL A 208 -11.60 17.33 -2.92
N PRO A 209 -11.37 16.16 -2.29
CA PRO A 209 -12.07 15.78 -1.07
C PRO A 209 -11.81 16.74 0.10
N ASP A 210 -10.57 17.20 0.29
CA ASP A 210 -10.22 18.14 1.37
C ASP A 210 -10.97 19.47 1.23
N PHE A 211 -11.05 20.01 0.01
CA PHE A 211 -11.81 21.21 -0.31
C PHE A 211 -13.32 21.02 -0.07
N ILE A 212 -13.91 19.91 -0.53
CA ILE A 212 -15.33 19.62 -0.35
C ILE A 212 -15.67 19.47 1.14
N LEU A 213 -14.87 18.71 1.89
CA LEU A 213 -15.11 18.47 3.32
C LEU A 213 -14.89 19.72 4.17
N GLY A 214 -13.86 20.51 3.87
CA GLY A 214 -13.47 21.68 4.65
C GLY A 214 -14.29 22.93 4.34
N GLN A 215 -14.47 23.27 3.06
CA GLN A 215 -15.17 24.51 2.66
C GLN A 215 -16.67 24.32 2.46
N ILE A 216 -17.10 23.21 1.85
CA ILE A 216 -18.52 23.01 1.50
C ILE A 216 -19.28 22.44 2.69
N LEU A 217 -18.76 21.38 3.30
CA LEU A 217 -19.44 20.67 4.39
C LEU A 217 -19.14 21.23 5.79
N ARG A 218 -18.23 22.22 5.90
CA ARG A 218 -17.77 22.86 7.17
C ARG A 218 -17.50 21.85 8.29
N ARG A 219 -17.01 20.66 7.95
CA ARG A 219 -16.59 19.68 8.96
C ARG A 219 -15.25 20.14 9.54
N ARG A 220 -14.94 19.74 10.78
CA ARG A 220 -13.81 20.22 11.64
C ARG A 220 -12.38 20.20 11.02
N ALA A 221 -12.19 19.90 9.75
CA ALA A 221 -10.91 20.01 9.05
C ALA A 221 -10.86 21.35 8.28
N SER A 222 -9.95 22.24 8.66
CA SER A 222 -9.63 23.40 7.83
C SER A 222 -8.84 22.94 6.60
N PHE A 223 -9.34 23.26 5.42
CA PHE A 223 -8.62 23.06 4.16
C PHE A 223 -7.24 23.70 4.25
N SER A 224 -6.21 22.98 3.84
CA SER A 224 -4.85 23.50 3.82
C SER A 224 -4.11 22.97 2.60
N LEU A 225 -3.90 23.87 1.63
CA LEU A 225 -3.17 23.57 0.41
C LEU A 225 -1.76 23.02 0.71
N SER A 226 -1.08 23.58 1.71
CA SER A 226 0.26 23.14 2.12
C SER A 226 0.26 21.73 2.70
N LYS A 227 -0.72 21.37 3.54
CA LYS A 227 -0.84 20.00 4.08
C LYS A 227 -1.20 18.99 3.00
N SER A 228 -2.13 19.33 2.13
CA SER A 228 -2.57 18.45 1.03
C SER A 228 -1.48 18.27 -0.03
N THR A 229 -0.72 19.33 -0.33
CA THR A 229 0.46 19.24 -1.21
C THR A 229 1.58 18.41 -0.57
N LEU A 230 1.84 18.59 0.72
CA LEU A 230 2.83 17.79 1.44
C LEU A 230 2.44 16.30 1.49
N LEU A 231 1.16 16.00 1.68
CA LEU A 231 0.63 14.63 1.63
C LEU A 231 0.75 14.03 0.22
N ALA A 232 0.44 14.82 -0.83
CA ALA A 232 0.61 14.39 -2.21
C ALA A 232 2.09 14.15 -2.57
N TRP A 233 3.00 15.02 -2.11
CA TRP A 233 4.44 14.89 -2.34
C TRP A 233 5.04 13.68 -1.60
N GLY A 234 4.45 13.32 -0.45
CA GLY A 234 4.77 12.09 0.28
C GLY A 234 4.22 10.81 -0.38
N GLY A 235 3.45 10.91 -1.47
CA GLY A 235 2.95 9.75 -2.21
C GLY A 235 4.03 9.12 -3.11
N ILE A 236 5.15 8.70 -2.52
CA ILE A 236 6.26 8.04 -3.23
C ILE A 236 5.74 6.71 -3.81
N ARG A 237 6.10 6.37 -5.04
CA ARG A 237 5.76 5.09 -5.68
C ARG A 237 6.78 4.04 -5.32
N GLY A 238 6.28 2.85 -4.98
CA GLY A 238 7.07 1.77 -4.40
C GLY A 238 7.41 0.66 -5.36
N GLY A 239 8.18 -0.28 -4.82
CA GLY A 239 8.53 -1.50 -5.52
C GLY A 239 7.34 -2.42 -5.81
N LEU A 240 6.26 -2.31 -5.05
CA LEU A 240 5.04 -3.08 -5.28
C LEU A 240 4.48 -2.86 -6.69
N SER A 241 4.47 -1.61 -7.20
CA SER A 241 4.00 -1.31 -8.56
C SER A 241 4.74 -2.09 -9.64
N ILE A 242 6.05 -2.24 -9.49
CA ILE A 242 6.88 -3.02 -10.42
C ILE A 242 6.59 -4.50 -10.27
N ALA A 243 6.51 -5.01 -9.04
CA ALA A 243 6.20 -6.41 -8.79
C ALA A 243 4.84 -6.82 -9.39
N LEU A 244 3.83 -5.95 -9.28
CA LEU A 244 2.53 -6.18 -9.88
C LEU A 244 2.58 -6.17 -11.41
N ALA A 245 3.31 -5.22 -12.01
CA ALA A 245 3.50 -5.18 -13.46
C ALA A 245 4.18 -6.47 -13.99
N LEU A 246 5.16 -7.00 -13.27
CA LEU A 246 5.87 -8.22 -13.63
C LEU A 246 5.08 -9.51 -13.34
N SER A 247 4.07 -9.45 -12.47
CA SER A 247 3.23 -10.61 -12.14
C SER A 247 2.17 -10.94 -13.20
N ILE A 248 1.93 -10.02 -14.15
CA ILE A 248 0.93 -10.21 -15.20
C ILE A 248 1.61 -10.78 -16.44
N ASP A 249 1.26 -12.02 -16.77
CA ASP A 249 1.68 -12.66 -18.01
C ASP A 249 1.13 -11.90 -19.22
N GLY A 250 2.01 -11.53 -20.15
CA GLY A 250 1.63 -10.78 -21.35
C GLY A 250 1.36 -9.30 -21.13
N PHE A 251 1.72 -8.73 -19.97
CA PHE A 251 1.69 -7.28 -19.79
C PHE A 251 2.73 -6.61 -20.72
N PRO A 252 2.39 -5.51 -21.43
CA PRO A 252 3.30 -4.93 -22.41
C PRO A 252 4.64 -4.49 -21.81
N ASP A 253 5.74 -4.95 -22.38
CA ASP A 253 7.11 -4.59 -21.94
C ASP A 253 7.33 -3.08 -21.85
N GLY A 254 6.73 -2.31 -22.78
CA GLY A 254 6.77 -0.85 -22.75
C GLY A 254 6.10 -0.25 -21.51
N LEU A 255 4.98 -0.81 -21.04
CA LEU A 255 4.32 -0.36 -19.80
C LEU A 255 5.10 -0.78 -18.55
N VAL A 256 5.76 -1.93 -18.59
CA VAL A 256 6.72 -2.34 -17.54
C VAL A 256 7.86 -1.33 -17.46
N ALA A 257 8.48 -0.99 -18.60
CA ALA A 257 9.56 0.00 -18.67
C ALA A 257 9.12 1.40 -18.17
N ILE A 258 7.93 1.85 -18.57
CA ILE A 258 7.34 3.11 -18.07
C ILE A 258 7.12 3.05 -16.55
N THR A 259 6.62 1.93 -16.02
CA THR A 259 6.42 1.73 -14.57
C THR A 259 7.74 1.87 -13.83
N TYR A 260 8.82 1.27 -14.34
CA TYR A 260 10.17 1.43 -13.79
C TYR A 260 10.61 2.90 -13.76
N VAL A 261 10.47 3.62 -14.88
CA VAL A 261 10.87 5.02 -14.95
C VAL A 261 10.09 5.86 -13.93
N VAL A 262 8.78 5.64 -13.79
CA VAL A 262 7.96 6.38 -12.83
C VAL A 262 8.35 6.07 -11.39
N VAL A 263 8.53 4.79 -11.04
CA VAL A 263 8.91 4.39 -9.67
C VAL A 263 10.30 4.90 -9.31
N LEU A 264 11.29 4.72 -10.18
CA LEU A 264 12.64 5.25 -9.95
C LEU A 264 12.64 6.77 -9.84
N SER A 265 11.94 7.47 -10.74
CA SER A 265 11.82 8.93 -10.68
C SER A 265 11.13 9.38 -9.39
N SER A 266 10.10 8.67 -8.94
CA SER A 266 9.41 8.96 -7.68
C SER A 266 10.33 8.79 -6.47
N ILE A 267 11.07 7.69 -6.38
CA ILE A 267 12.00 7.43 -5.27
C ILE A 267 13.13 8.48 -5.27
N LEU A 268 13.74 8.75 -6.42
CA LEU A 268 14.88 9.67 -6.53
C LEU A 268 14.44 11.13 -6.30
N ILE A 269 13.37 11.56 -6.95
CA ILE A 269 12.91 12.95 -6.92
C ILE A 269 12.06 13.19 -5.67
N GLN A 270 10.93 12.51 -5.52
CA GLN A 270 10.02 12.76 -4.40
C GLN A 270 10.64 12.30 -3.08
N GLY A 271 11.22 11.10 -3.03
CA GLY A 271 11.93 10.59 -1.85
C GLY A 271 13.12 11.46 -1.45
N GLY A 272 14.01 11.78 -2.40
CA GLY A 272 15.17 12.64 -2.15
C GLY A 272 14.82 14.07 -1.71
N THR A 273 13.70 14.63 -2.18
CA THR A 273 13.26 16.00 -1.84
C THR A 273 12.23 16.06 -0.72
N PHE A 274 11.72 14.94 -0.20
CA PHE A 274 10.65 14.91 0.79
C PHE A 274 11.03 15.64 2.09
N LYS A 275 12.26 15.45 2.57
CA LYS A 275 12.78 16.16 3.76
C LYS A 275 12.76 17.68 3.57
N TRP A 276 13.15 18.15 2.38
CA TRP A 276 13.09 19.57 2.03
C TRP A 276 11.64 20.07 1.97
N ALA A 277 10.73 19.29 1.38
CA ALA A 277 9.31 19.62 1.29
C ALA A 277 8.67 19.78 2.68
N ILE A 278 8.99 18.90 3.64
CA ILE A 278 8.55 19.05 5.04
C ILE A 278 9.03 20.38 5.61
N GLY A 279 10.32 20.70 5.45
CA GLY A 279 10.89 21.94 6.00
C GLY A 279 10.27 23.23 5.44
N LYS A 280 9.73 23.18 4.22
CA LYS A 280 9.07 24.32 3.54
C LYS A 280 7.57 24.40 3.81
N LEU A 281 6.87 23.26 3.77
CA LEU A 281 5.39 23.21 3.80
C LEU A 281 4.81 22.91 5.18
N ALA A 282 5.58 22.36 6.13
CA ALA A 282 5.10 22.08 7.48
C ALA A 282 5.20 23.30 8.44
N LYS A 283 5.67 24.45 7.96
CA LYS A 283 5.83 25.69 8.74
C LYS A 283 4.59 26.59 8.74
N GLU A 284 3.52 26.19 8.05
CA GLU A 284 2.19 26.84 8.06
C GLU A 284 1.18 26.02 8.88
#